data_AF-A0A2G2G8Q0-F1
#
_entry.id   AF-A0A2G2G8Q0-F1
#
_cell.length_a   1.000
_cell.length_b   1.000
_cell.length_c   1.000
_cell.angle_alpha   90.00
_cell.angle_beta   90.00
_cell.angle_gamma   90.00
#
_symmetry.space_group_name_H-M   'P 1'
#
loop_
_entity.id
_entity.type
_entity.pdbx_description
1 polymer ?
#
loop_
_entity_poly.entity_id
_entity_poly.type
_entity_poly.pdbx_seq_one_letter_code
_entity_poly.pdbx_strand_id
1 'polypeptide(L)' 'MSSILTNSSAMVALETLRGINKGMNQVQNEISTGKKVANAKDNAAIYAISTVMSSDVASFDKISDS' A
#
# COMPACT_ATOMS: atom_id res chain seq x y z
N MET A 1 24.81 11.62 28.57
CA MET A 1 24.32 10.25 28.30
C MET A 1 24.71 9.84 26.87
N SER A 2 26.02 9.70 26.65
CA SER A 2 26.56 8.99 25.49
C SER A 2 27.06 7.67 26.07
N SER A 3 26.25 6.62 25.96
CA SER A 3 26.71 5.27 26.26
C SER A 3 27.26 4.73 24.95
N ILE A 4 28.56 4.47 24.91
CA ILE A 4 29.32 3.96 23.75
C ILE A 4 28.67 2.70 23.14
N LEU A 5 27.85 1.98 23.91
CA LEU A 5 27.20 0.74 23.50
C LEU A 5 25.72 0.87 23.12
N THR A 6 24.99 1.86 23.67
CA THR A 6 23.55 2.05 23.41
C THR A 6 23.22 3.52 23.24
N ASN A 7 23.10 3.94 21.99
CA ASN A 7 22.68 5.29 21.63
C ASN A 7 21.17 5.30 21.32
N SER A 8 20.36 5.66 22.31
CA SER A 8 18.90 5.74 22.18
C SER A 8 18.46 6.67 21.04
N SER A 9 19.18 7.77 20.81
CA SER A 9 18.92 8.70 19.70
C SER A 9 19.13 8.03 18.34
N ALA A 10 20.16 7.19 18.21
CA ALA A 10 20.40 6.41 16.99
C ALA A 10 19.36 5.30 16.80
N MET A 11 18.84 4.69 17.87
CA MET A 11 17.77 3.70 17.78
C MET A 11 16.44 4.32 17.32
N VAL A 12 16.08 5.50 17.84
CA VAL A 12 14.88 6.25 17.37
C VAL A 12 15.04 6.69 15.91
N ALA A 13 16.23 7.15 15.53
CA ALA A 13 16.52 7.49 14.14
C ALA A 13 16.45 6.25 13.22
N LEU A 14 16.95 5.10 13.68
CA LEU A 14 16.87 3.84 12.95
C LEU A 14 15.42 3.34 12.84
N GLU A 15 14.62 3.44 13.90
CA GLU A 15 13.19 3.11 13.86
C GLU A 15 12.44 4.01 12.87
N THR A 16 12.72 5.30 12.90
CA THR A 16 12.20 6.28 11.93
C THR A 16 12.62 5.90 10.51
N LEU A 17 13.89 5.55 10.29
CA LEU A 17 14.42 5.16 8.97
C LEU A 17 13.80 3.83 8.48
N ARG A 18 13.51 2.89 9.37
CA ARG A 18 12.79 1.64 9.07
C ARG A 18 11.33 1.93 8.73
N GLY A 19 10.69 2.86 9.44
CA GLY A 19 9.36 3.36 9.12
C GLY A 19 9.29 4.01 7.74
N ILE A 20 10.25 4.89 7.43
CA ILE A 20 10.39 5.54 6.12
C ILE A 20 10.62 4.49 5.02
N ASN A 21 11.52 3.52 5.22
CA ASN A 21 11.75 2.45 4.24
C ASN A 21 10.50 1.60 3.99
N LYS A 22 9.72 1.32 5.03
CA LYS A 22 8.46 0.59 4.89
C LYS A 22 7.43 1.40 4.09
N GLY A 23 7.28 2.69 4.40
CA GLY A 23 6.41 3.60 3.64
C GLY A 23 6.85 3.77 2.18
N MET A 24 8.15 3.89 1.93
CA MET A 24 8.73 4.01 0.59
C MET A 24 8.43 2.78 -0.29
N ASN A 25 8.50 1.57 0.26
CA ASN A 25 8.12 0.34 -0.46
C ASN A 25 6.63 0.33 -0.82
N GLN A 26 5.77 0.77 0.09
CA GLN A 26 4.34 0.87 -0.19
C GLN A 26 4.07 1.89 -1.30
N VAL A 27 4.67 3.09 -1.20
CA VAL A 27 4.53 4.14 -2.24
C VAL A 27 5.08 3.65 -3.58
N GLN A 28 6.20 2.92 -3.62
CA GLN A 28 6.70 2.31 -4.86
C GLN A 28 5.71 1.31 -5.46
N ASN A 29 5.05 0.48 -4.64
CA ASN A 29 4.03 -0.44 -5.11
C ASN A 29 2.80 0.31 -5.65
N GLU A 30 2.38 1.40 -5.00
CA GLU A 30 1.30 2.26 -5.47
C GLU A 30 1.66 2.95 -6.80
N ILE A 31 2.91 3.42 -6.97
CA ILE A 31 3.41 3.99 -8.23
C ILE A 31 3.46 2.93 -9.33
N SER A 32 3.97 1.74 -9.03
CA SER A 32 4.14 0.67 -10.02
C SER A 32 2.81 0.09 -10.49
N THR A 33 1.79 0.05 -9.63
CA THR A 33 0.47 -0.50 -9.97
C THR A 33 -0.54 0.59 -10.37
N GLY A 34 -0.24 1.85 -10.07
CA GLY A 34 -1.16 2.98 -10.19
C GLY A 34 -2.37 2.91 -9.25
N LYS A 35 -2.41 1.94 -8.31
CA LYS A 35 -3.53 1.69 -7.41
C LYS A 35 -3.09 1.86 -5.96
N LYS A 36 -3.86 2.64 -5.19
CA LYS A 36 -3.68 2.76 -3.73
C LYS A 36 -3.86 1.43 -2.99
N VAL A 37 -4.67 0.52 -3.54
CA VAL A 37 -4.90 -0.83 -3.01
C VAL A 37 -4.58 -1.80 -4.12
N ALA A 38 -3.36 -2.31 -4.14
CA ALA A 38 -2.90 -3.26 -5.16
C ALA A 38 -3.32 -4.68 -4.81
N ASN A 39 -3.23 -5.05 -3.53
CA ASN A 39 -3.43 -6.42 -3.07
C ASN A 39 -4.58 -6.53 -2.07
N ALA A 40 -5.24 -7.70 -2.02
CA ALA A 40 -6.25 -8.01 -1.00
C ALA A 40 -5.72 -7.94 0.44
N LYS A 41 -4.39 -8.02 0.63
CA LYS A 41 -3.75 -7.85 1.94
C LYS A 41 -3.69 -6.40 2.42
N ASP A 42 -3.69 -5.44 1.50
CA ASP A 42 -3.59 -4.01 1.84
C ASP A 42 -4.94 -3.48 2.34
N ASN A 43 -6.03 -3.91 1.68
CA ASN A 43 -7.40 -3.69 2.16
C ASN A 43 -8.36 -4.68 1.47
N ALA A 44 -8.69 -5.78 2.14
CA ALA A 44 -9.54 -6.83 1.59
C ALA A 44 -10.93 -6.32 1.19
N ALA A 45 -11.51 -5.40 1.96
CA ALA A 45 -12.84 -4.85 1.69
C ALA A 45 -12.85 -3.96 0.45
N ILE A 46 -11.92 -2.98 0.37
CA ILE A 46 -11.82 -2.09 -0.81
C ILE A 46 -11.43 -2.89 -2.06
N TYR A 47 -10.54 -3.86 -1.92
CA TYR A 47 -10.13 -4.72 -3.03
C TYR A 47 -11.32 -5.53 -3.58
N ALA A 48 -12.10 -6.17 -2.71
CA ALA A 48 -13.30 -6.93 -3.09
C ALA A 48 -14.35 -6.04 -3.77
N ILE A 49 -14.65 -4.86 -3.19
CA ILE A 49 -15.58 -3.89 -3.78
C ILE A 49 -15.09 -3.44 -5.16
N SER A 50 -13.80 -3.09 -5.30
CA SER A 50 -13.24 -2.65 -6.58
C SER A 50 -13.29 -3.75 -7.65
N THR A 51 -13.16 -5.02 -7.25
CA THR A 51 -13.24 -6.18 -8.15
C THR A 51 -14.67 -6.39 -8.63
N VAL A 52 -15.65 -6.34 -7.72
CA VAL A 52 -17.07 -6.43 -8.05
C VAL A 52 -17.49 -5.27 -8.95
N MET A 53 -17.15 -4.03 -8.58
CA MET A 53 -17.45 -2.85 -9.40
C MET A 53 -16.83 -2.95 -10.81
N SER A 54 -15.60 -3.47 -10.93
CA SER A 54 -14.97 -3.66 -12.24
C SER A 54 -15.71 -4.70 -13.08
N SER A 55 -16.20 -5.77 -12.45
CA SER A 55 -17.05 -6.78 -13.10
C SER A 55 -18.40 -6.19 -13.54
N ASP A 56 -19.01 -5.37 -12.70
CA ASP A 56 -20.30 -4.72 -12.99
C ASP A 56 -20.18 -3.78 -14.19
N VAL A 57 -19.14 -2.95 -14.25
CA VAL A 57 -18.87 -2.07 -15.39
C VAL A 57 -18.70 -2.87 -16.68
N ALA A 58 -17.88 -3.92 -16.67
CA ALA A 58 -17.69 -4.77 -17.84
C ALA A 58 -19.00 -5.47 -18.28
N SER A 59 -19.88 -5.78 -17.33
CA SER A 59 -21.18 -6.36 -17.61
C SER A 59 -22.15 -5.34 -18.20
N PHE A 60 -22.13 -4.09 -17.72
CA PHE A 60 -22.92 -3.00 -18.29
C PHE A 60 -22.47 -2.63 -19.70
N ASP A 61 -21.15 -2.58 -19.96
CA ASP A 61 -20.62 -2.32 -21.30
C ASP A 61 -21.11 -3.37 -22.31
N LYS A 62 -21.09 -4.65 -21.94
CA LYS A 62 -21.60 -5.74 -22.79
C LYS A 62 -23.09 -5.64 -23.09
N ILE A 63 -23.88 -5.20 -22.12
CA ILE A 63 -25.32 -5.00 -22.30
C ILE A 63 -25.57 -3.76 -23.17
N SER A 64 -24.75 -2.71 -23.03
CA SER A 64 -24.88 -1.48 -23.81
C SER A 64 -24.44 -1.62 -25.27
N ASP A 65 -23.50 -2.53 -25.56
CA ASP A 65 -23.07 -2.85 -26.93
C ASP A 65 -24.03 -3.82 -27.66
N SER A 66 -25.05 -4.35 -26.97
CA SER A 66 -26.08 -5.26 -27.53
C SER A 66 -27.35 -4.52 -27.92
#